data_AF-A0A8D0G0M9-F1
#
_entry.id   AF-A0A8D0G0M9-F1
#
_cell.length_a   1.000
_cell.length_b   1.000
_cell.length_c   1.000
_cell.angle_alpha   90.00
_cell.angle_beta   90.00
_cell.angle_gamma   90.00
#
_symmetry.space_group_name_H-M   'P 1'
#
loop_
_entity.id
_entity.type
_entity.pdbx_description
1 polymer ?
#
loop_
_entity_poly.entity_id
_entity_poly.type
_entity_poly.pdbx_seq_one_letter_code
_entity_poly.pdbx_strand_id
1 'polypeptide(L)'
;MATKRLARCGPRGQALWGLEFPAVLLNTSTGEIESEFHTYVQPQEHPILSEFCTELTGITQNQVDEGVPLNICLSQFLKWIQKIQKEKKIIFSTDILSNSTSEAKACTFVTWTDWDLGVCLQYECKRKQLRKPDILNSWIDLKATYRVRRSTDSETFIPMLLSQRLPVSEVTSQCCMFQ
;
A
#
# COMPACT_ATOMS: atom_id res chain seq x y z
N MET A 1 -8.00 9.12 -8.70
CA MET A 1 -7.09 8.03 -8.30
C MET A 1 -7.55 6.75 -8.96
N ALA A 2 -6.86 6.33 -10.02
CA ALA A 2 -7.11 5.04 -10.64
C ALA A 2 -6.50 3.96 -9.74
N THR A 3 -7.32 3.34 -8.89
CA THR A 3 -6.96 2.06 -8.28
C THR A 3 -6.99 1.04 -9.40
N LYS A 4 -5.82 0.72 -9.98
CA LYS A 4 -5.69 -0.50 -10.78
C LYS A 4 -6.15 -1.61 -9.85
N ARG A 5 -7.23 -2.30 -10.21
CA ARG A 5 -7.70 -3.47 -9.44
C ARG A 5 -6.57 -4.49 -9.47
N LEU A 6 -5.73 -4.52 -8.46
CA LEU A 6 -4.75 -5.58 -8.31
C LEU A 6 -5.52 -6.91 -8.32
N ALA A 7 -5.09 -7.73 -9.26
CA ALA A 7 -5.86 -8.79 -9.88
C ALA A 7 -6.33 -9.85 -8.88
N ARG A 8 -7.61 -10.23 -8.91
CA ARG A 8 -8.08 -11.36 -8.11
C ARG A 8 -7.27 -12.61 -8.45
N CYS A 9 -6.98 -13.41 -7.43
CA CYS A 9 -6.38 -14.74 -7.57
C CYS A 9 -7.10 -15.49 -8.71
N GLY A 10 -6.36 -15.89 -9.75
CA GLY A 10 -6.93 -16.65 -10.85
C GLY A 10 -7.46 -18.01 -10.36
N PRO A 11 -8.35 -18.66 -11.12
CA PRO A 11 -9.00 -19.92 -10.72
C PRO A 11 -8.05 -21.11 -10.45
N ARG A 12 -6.73 -20.94 -10.68
CA ARG A 12 -5.69 -21.96 -10.52
C ARG A 12 -4.74 -21.74 -9.33
N GLY A 13 -5.05 -20.83 -8.41
CA GLY A 13 -4.26 -20.63 -7.19
C GLY A 13 -2.87 -20.03 -7.40
N GLN A 14 -2.56 -19.54 -8.61
CA GLN A 14 -1.35 -18.75 -8.86
C GLN A 14 -1.58 -17.34 -8.31
N ALA A 15 -0.86 -17.00 -7.23
CA ALA A 15 -0.89 -15.67 -6.65
C ALA A 15 -0.28 -14.65 -7.64
N LEU A 16 -1.14 -13.95 -8.36
CA LEU A 16 -0.78 -12.91 -9.33
C LEU A 16 -0.25 -11.62 -8.68
N TRP A 17 -0.42 -11.50 -7.37
CA TRP A 17 -0.24 -10.25 -6.62
C TRP A 17 1.20 -9.89 -6.25
N GLY A 18 2.18 -10.73 -6.58
CA GLY A 18 3.56 -10.56 -6.13
C GLY A 18 4.52 -10.11 -7.21
N LEU A 19 4.06 -9.37 -8.24
CA LEU A 19 4.91 -8.94 -9.36
C LEU A 19 5.41 -7.50 -9.21
N GLU A 20 4.73 -6.67 -8.45
CA GLU A 20 5.12 -5.29 -8.14
C GLU A 20 4.76 -4.92 -6.70
N PHE A 21 5.46 -3.92 -6.16
CA PHE A 21 5.25 -3.38 -4.82
C PHE A 21 5.25 -1.85 -4.85
N PRO A 22 4.16 -1.22 -5.30
CA PRO A 22 4.03 0.23 -5.34
C PRO A 22 3.60 0.81 -3.98
N ALA A 23 4.14 1.97 -3.62
CA ALA A 23 3.68 2.77 -2.51
C ALA A 23 3.95 4.26 -2.77
N VAL A 24 3.01 5.13 -2.38
CA VAL A 24 3.18 6.59 -2.50
C VAL A 24 2.93 7.28 -1.18
N LEU A 25 3.77 8.26 -0.84
CA LEU A 25 3.54 9.18 0.27
C LEU A 25 2.72 10.37 -0.23
N LEU A 26 1.47 10.48 0.23
CA LEU A 26 0.54 11.55 -0.09
C LEU A 26 0.45 12.54 1.06
N ASN A 27 0.60 13.83 0.79
CA ASN A 27 0.26 14.89 1.75
C ASN A 27 -1.24 15.12 1.78
N THR A 28 -1.88 14.93 2.93
CA THR A 28 -3.34 15.04 3.05
C THR A 28 -3.84 16.48 3.05
N SER A 29 -2.98 17.45 3.37
CA SER A 29 -3.31 18.88 3.37
C SER A 29 -3.24 19.48 1.97
N THR A 30 -2.26 19.08 1.15
CA THR A 30 -2.07 19.61 -0.20
C THR A 30 -2.66 18.71 -1.29
N GLY A 31 -2.83 17.42 -1.02
CA GLY A 31 -3.20 16.40 -2.00
C GLY A 31 -2.07 15.99 -2.94
N GLU A 32 -0.84 16.43 -2.68
CA GLU A 32 0.32 16.16 -3.53
C GLU A 32 1.05 14.89 -3.12
N ILE A 33 1.62 14.19 -4.12
CA ILE A 33 2.52 13.06 -3.90
C ILE A 33 3.91 13.62 -3.59
N GLU A 34 4.42 13.32 -2.40
CA GLU A 34 5.73 13.81 -1.95
C GLU A 34 6.87 12.82 -2.15
N SER A 35 6.54 11.53 -2.27
CA SER A 35 7.51 10.47 -2.52
C SER A 35 6.82 9.23 -3.07
N GLU A 36 7.55 8.43 -3.83
CA GLU A 36 7.07 7.18 -4.42
C GLU A 36 8.14 6.10 -4.24
N PHE A 37 7.66 4.89 -4.03
CA PHE A 37 8.42 3.66 -4.06
C PHE A 37 7.74 2.72 -5.04
N HIS A 38 8.49 2.22 -6.02
CA HIS A 38 8.01 1.20 -6.93
C HIS A 38 9.15 0.21 -7.17
N THR A 39 8.81 -1.08 -7.12
CA THR A 39 9.78 -2.16 -7.34
C THR A 39 9.04 -3.37 -7.90
N TYR A 40 9.61 -3.99 -8.93
CA TYR A 40 9.14 -5.29 -9.41
C TYR A 40 9.69 -6.41 -8.53
N VAL A 41 8.84 -7.39 -8.25
CA VAL A 41 9.17 -8.54 -7.40
C VAL A 41 9.29 -9.77 -8.28
N GLN A 42 10.44 -10.43 -8.20
CA GLN A 42 10.71 -11.65 -8.95
C GLN A 42 10.01 -12.86 -8.31
N PRO A 43 9.13 -13.58 -9.02
CA PRO A 43 8.53 -14.81 -8.53
C PRO A 43 9.58 -15.93 -8.49
N GLN A 44 9.72 -16.60 -7.35
CA GLN A 44 10.72 -17.67 -7.19
C GLN A 44 10.18 -19.06 -7.54
N GLU A 45 8.87 -19.28 -7.46
CA GLU A 45 8.27 -20.61 -7.66
C GLU A 45 7.70 -20.80 -9.07
N HIS A 46 7.08 -19.74 -9.60
CA HIS A 46 6.57 -19.69 -10.96
C HIS A 46 7.18 -18.46 -11.65
N PRO A 47 8.49 -18.51 -11.99
CA PRO A 47 9.21 -17.35 -12.54
C PRO A 47 8.67 -16.92 -13.91
N ILE A 48 8.07 -17.84 -14.67
CA ILE A 48 7.51 -17.56 -15.99
C ILE A 48 6.06 -17.07 -15.85
N LEU A 49 5.80 -15.84 -16.29
CA LEU A 49 4.47 -15.24 -16.33
C LEU A 49 3.62 -15.93 -17.39
N SER A 50 2.35 -16.18 -17.05
CA SER A 50 1.36 -16.59 -18.05
C SER A 50 0.90 -15.40 -18.87
N GLU A 51 0.45 -15.64 -20.10
CA GLU A 51 -0.12 -14.60 -20.98
C GLU A 51 -1.26 -13.84 -20.29
N PHE A 52 -2.14 -14.54 -19.59
CA PHE A 52 -3.20 -13.94 -18.76
C PHE A 52 -2.66 -12.95 -17.71
N CYS A 53 -1.52 -13.27 -17.07
CA CYS A 53 -0.90 -12.41 -16.07
C CYS A 53 -0.36 -11.13 -16.72
N THR A 54 0.32 -11.28 -17.86
CA THR A 54 0.89 -10.16 -18.61
C THR A 54 -0.20 -9.25 -19.18
N GLU A 55 -1.28 -9.80 -19.74
CA GLU A 55 -2.42 -9.03 -20.24
C GLU A 55 -3.15 -8.25 -19.14
N LEU A 56 -3.35 -8.89 -17.98
CA LEU A 56 -4.12 -8.29 -16.88
C LEU A 56 -3.33 -7.19 -16.14
N THR A 57 -2.02 -7.36 -15.98
CA THR A 57 -1.18 -6.43 -15.20
C THR A 57 -0.46 -5.40 -16.08
N GLY A 58 -0.15 -5.78 -17.32
CA GLY A 58 0.76 -5.07 -18.23
C GLY A 58 2.25 -5.33 -17.93
N ILE A 59 2.57 -6.21 -16.97
CA ILE A 59 3.93 -6.52 -16.56
C ILE A 59 4.51 -7.58 -17.49
N THR A 60 5.65 -7.26 -18.07
CA THR A 60 6.41 -8.13 -18.97
C THR A 60 7.34 -9.06 -18.21
N GLN A 61 7.74 -10.16 -18.86
CA GLN A 61 8.70 -11.11 -18.28
C GLN A 61 10.04 -10.44 -17.93
N ASN A 62 10.54 -9.56 -18.79
CA ASN A 62 11.81 -8.86 -18.54
C ASN A 62 11.78 -8.02 -17.25
N GLN A 63 10.64 -7.38 -16.95
CA GLN A 63 10.50 -6.54 -15.75
C GLN A 63 10.54 -7.35 -14.45
N VAL A 64 9.97 -8.57 -14.45
CA VAL A 64 10.02 -9.44 -13.27
C VAL A 64 11.35 -10.19 -13.16
N ASP A 65 11.99 -10.49 -14.29
CA ASP A 65 13.32 -11.10 -14.34
C ASP A 65 14.40 -10.16 -13.79
N GLU A 66 14.29 -8.86 -14.09
CA GLU A 66 15.11 -7.79 -13.51
C GLU A 66 14.65 -7.35 -12.12
N GLY A 67 13.49 -7.86 -11.66
CA GLY A 67 12.93 -7.60 -10.35
C GLY A 67 13.78 -8.19 -9.23
N VAL A 68 13.40 -7.88 -7.99
CA VAL A 68 14.11 -8.39 -6.80
C VAL A 68 13.28 -9.42 -6.04
N PRO A 69 13.91 -10.37 -5.33
CA PRO A 69 13.18 -11.24 -4.42
C PRO A 69 12.41 -10.45 -3.34
N LEU A 70 11.28 -10.99 -2.88
CA LEU A 70 10.37 -10.29 -1.95
C LEU A 70 11.06 -9.80 -0.66
N ASN A 71 11.99 -10.57 -0.09
CA ASN A 71 12.75 -10.17 1.09
C ASN A 71 13.61 -8.91 0.85
N ILE A 72 14.19 -8.80 -0.35
CA ILE A 72 14.95 -7.63 -0.78
C ILE A 72 14.01 -6.45 -1.00
N CYS A 73 12.87 -6.67 -1.67
CA CYS A 73 11.83 -5.65 -1.85
C CYS A 73 11.38 -5.06 -0.52
N LEU A 74 11.05 -5.89 0.47
CA LEU A 74 10.65 -5.44 1.81
C LEU A 74 11.78 -4.67 2.51
N SER A 75 13.03 -5.10 2.33
CA SER A 75 14.19 -4.38 2.88
C SER A 75 14.40 -3.01 2.24
N GLN A 76 14.20 -2.90 0.92
CA GLN A 76 14.28 -1.64 0.18
C GLN A 76 13.12 -0.71 0.56
N PHE A 77 11.91 -1.25 0.69
CA PHE A 77 10.74 -0.51 1.16
C PHE A 77 10.96 0.06 2.56
N LEU A 78 11.49 -0.73 3.50
CA LEU A 78 11.79 -0.23 4.85
C LEU A 78 12.86 0.86 4.86
N LYS A 79 13.87 0.76 4.00
CA LYS A 79 14.86 1.84 3.82
C LYS A 79 14.21 3.11 3.28
N TRP A 80 13.27 2.98 2.34
CA TRP A 80 12.49 4.12 1.85
C TRP A 80 11.65 4.75 2.97
N ILE A 81 10.96 3.94 3.79
CA ILE A 81 10.24 4.42 4.97
C ILE A 81 11.15 5.21 5.92
N GLN A 82 12.31 4.65 6.29
CA GLN A 82 13.27 5.33 7.16
C GLN A 82 13.76 6.67 6.58
N LYS A 83 13.99 6.71 5.26
CA LYS A 83 14.37 7.92 4.54
C LYS A 83 13.28 8.99 4.67
N ILE A 84 12.03 8.66 4.35
CA ILE A 84 10.93 9.64 4.42
C ILE A 84 10.61 10.06 5.86
N GLN A 85 10.75 9.16 6.85
CA GLN A 85 10.65 9.51 8.27
C GLN A 85 11.62 10.61 8.66
N LYS A 86 12.89 10.48 8.25
CA LYS A 86 13.93 11.46 8.54
C LYS A 86 13.74 12.76 7.77
N GLU A 87 13.46 12.69 6.48
CA GLU A 87 13.37 13.87 5.60
C GLU A 87 12.11 14.70 5.84
N LYS A 88 10.98 14.05 6.11
CA LYS A 88 9.67 14.68 6.26
C LYS A 88 9.22 14.84 7.71
N LYS A 89 10.04 14.36 8.66
CA LYS A 89 9.73 14.32 10.10
C LYS A 89 8.39 13.62 10.37
N ILE A 90 8.18 12.46 9.74
CA ILE A 90 6.95 11.67 9.94
C ILE A 90 7.13 10.53 10.94
N ILE A 91 6.05 10.24 11.66
CA ILE A 91 5.97 9.13 12.63
C ILE A 91 4.83 8.21 12.22
N PHE A 92 5.11 6.91 12.11
CA PHE A 92 4.05 5.91 11.91
C PHE A 92 3.49 5.45 13.26
N SER A 93 2.24 4.99 13.29
CA SER A 93 1.53 4.63 14.52
C SER A 93 2.29 3.66 15.44
N THR A 94 3.11 2.77 14.88
CA THR A 94 3.94 1.82 15.63
C THR A 94 5.07 2.48 16.43
N ASP A 95 5.52 3.67 16.02
CA ASP A 95 6.67 4.38 16.60
C ASP A 95 6.28 5.37 17.72
N ILE A 96 4.97 5.63 17.91
CA ILE A 96 4.41 6.59 18.88
C ILE A 96 4.82 6.30 20.33
N LEU A 97 5.18 5.05 20.64
CA LEU A 97 5.63 4.64 21.98
C LEU A 97 7.00 5.20 22.41
N SER A 98 7.80 5.77 21.49
CA SER A 98 9.23 6.03 21.80
C SER A 98 9.70 7.48 21.86
N ASN A 99 9.08 8.47 21.20
CA ASN A 99 9.57 9.86 21.27
C ASN A 99 8.49 10.90 20.88
N SER A 100 7.94 11.59 21.88
CA SER A 100 7.06 12.75 21.71
C SER A 100 7.87 14.02 21.40
N THR A 101 8.19 14.23 20.11
CA THR A 101 8.67 15.54 19.62
C THR A 101 7.49 16.29 18.99
N SER A 102 7.24 17.53 19.45
CA SER A 102 6.00 18.28 19.16
C SER A 102 5.84 18.79 17.72
N GLU A 103 6.75 18.45 16.80
CA GLU A 103 6.71 18.87 15.38
C GLU A 103 6.46 17.70 14.40
N ALA A 104 6.39 16.48 14.89
CA ALA A 104 6.30 15.31 14.01
C ALA A 104 4.89 15.15 13.41
N LYS A 105 4.85 14.94 12.10
CA LYS A 105 3.61 14.65 11.38
C LYS A 105 3.31 13.16 11.49
N ALA A 106 2.19 12.77 12.08
CA ALA A 106 1.83 11.36 12.04
C ALA A 106 1.47 10.93 10.61
N CYS A 107 1.70 9.67 10.31
CA CYS A 107 1.50 9.03 9.01
C CYS A 107 0.92 7.63 9.21
N THR A 108 0.06 7.20 8.30
CA THR A 108 -0.55 5.87 8.35
C THR A 108 -0.56 5.23 6.97
N PHE A 109 -0.56 3.90 6.94
CA PHE A 109 -0.76 3.15 5.71
C PHE A 109 -2.23 3.11 5.35
N VAL A 110 -2.50 3.12 4.05
CA VAL A 110 -3.84 3.12 3.50
C VAL A 110 -3.89 2.15 2.32
N THR A 111 -4.92 1.31 2.29
CA THR A 111 -5.21 0.39 1.18
C THR A 111 -6.68 0.51 0.79
N TRP A 112 -7.03 0.06 -0.41
CA TRP A 112 -8.43 0.04 -0.82
C TRP A 112 -9.24 -1.03 -0.08
N THR A 113 -8.61 -2.15 0.28
CA THR A 113 -9.19 -3.24 1.07
C THR A 113 -8.14 -3.87 1.99
N ASP A 114 -8.55 -4.68 2.96
CA ASP A 114 -7.68 -5.54 3.76
C ASP A 114 -6.85 -6.57 2.95
N TRP A 115 -7.19 -6.79 1.68
CA TRP A 115 -6.58 -7.80 0.83
C TRP A 115 -5.06 -7.63 0.66
N ASP A 116 -4.56 -6.44 0.35
CA ASP A 116 -3.14 -6.19 0.05
C ASP A 116 -2.21 -6.62 1.19
N LEU A 117 -2.39 -6.00 2.36
CA LEU A 117 -1.50 -6.15 3.52
C LEU A 117 -1.96 -7.27 4.46
N GLY A 118 -3.26 -7.40 4.68
CA GLY A 118 -3.83 -8.34 5.66
C GLY A 118 -3.93 -9.77 5.15
N VAL A 119 -4.15 -9.94 3.86
CA VAL A 119 -4.28 -11.25 3.21
C VAL A 119 -3.02 -11.55 2.40
N CYS A 120 -2.82 -10.86 1.28
CA CYS A 120 -1.84 -11.22 0.28
C CYS A 120 -0.41 -11.19 0.81
N LEU A 121 0.06 -10.04 1.30
CA LEU A 121 1.42 -9.92 1.84
C LEU A 121 1.66 -10.85 3.04
N GLN A 122 0.64 -11.02 3.89
CA GLN A 122 0.70 -11.90 5.06
C GLN A 122 0.89 -13.36 4.65
N TYR A 123 0.07 -13.84 3.72
CA TYR A 123 0.16 -15.21 3.21
C TYR A 123 1.50 -15.43 2.50
N GLU A 124 1.93 -14.50 1.65
CA GLU A 124 3.16 -14.63 0.89
C GLU A 124 4.40 -14.64 1.80
N CYS A 125 4.45 -13.77 2.80
CA CYS A 125 5.50 -13.81 3.82
C CYS A 125 5.51 -15.14 4.57
N LYS A 126 4.35 -15.61 5.06
CA LYS A 126 4.25 -16.88 5.80
C LYS A 126 4.71 -18.07 4.96
N ARG A 127 4.30 -18.11 3.69
CA ARG A 127 4.59 -19.18 2.74
C ARG A 127 6.07 -19.25 2.38
N LYS A 128 6.73 -18.09 2.23
CA LYS A 128 8.17 -17.94 2.00
C LYS A 128 9.02 -17.93 3.28
N GLN A 129 8.42 -18.19 4.44
CA GLN A 129 9.09 -18.12 5.76
C GLN A 129 9.78 -16.78 6.04
N LEU A 130 9.21 -15.68 5.52
CA LEU A 130 9.67 -14.32 5.75
C LEU A 130 8.89 -13.68 6.90
N ARG A 131 9.58 -12.84 7.69
CA ARG A 131 8.91 -11.98 8.67
C ARG A 131 8.30 -10.78 7.96
N LYS A 132 6.98 -10.64 8.02
CA LYS A 132 6.29 -9.43 7.58
C LYS A 132 6.71 -8.25 8.49
N PRO A 133 7.10 -7.09 7.95
CA PRO A 133 7.42 -5.93 8.76
C PRO A 133 6.23 -5.47 9.60
N ASP A 134 6.46 -5.25 10.91
CA ASP A 134 5.38 -4.95 11.86
C ASP A 134 4.65 -3.65 11.56
N ILE A 135 5.34 -2.69 10.94
CA ILE A 135 4.77 -1.42 10.49
C ILE A 135 3.64 -1.61 9.45
N LEU A 136 3.64 -2.72 8.71
CA LEU A 136 2.62 -3.09 7.71
C LEU A 136 1.45 -3.90 8.32
N ASN A 137 1.41 -4.05 9.65
CA ASN A 137 0.30 -4.70 10.35
C ASN A 137 -0.77 -3.72 10.83
N SER A 138 -0.62 -2.42 10.53
CA SER A 138 -1.61 -1.39 10.81
C SER A 138 -1.82 -0.53 9.56
N TRP A 139 -3.07 -0.43 9.10
CA TRP A 139 -3.46 0.38 7.95
C TRP A 139 -4.94 0.76 8.03
N ILE A 140 -5.36 1.73 7.22
CA ILE A 140 -6.76 2.10 7.01
C ILE A 140 -7.29 1.41 5.76
N ASP A 141 -8.39 0.66 5.91
CA ASP A 141 -9.19 0.14 4.79
C ASP A 141 -10.17 1.20 4.30
N LEU A 142 -9.87 1.84 3.17
CA LEU A 142 -10.70 2.91 2.61
C LEU A 142 -12.11 2.45 2.24
N LYS A 143 -12.27 1.22 1.73
CA LYS A 143 -13.59 0.72 1.34
C LYS A 143 -14.46 0.47 2.55
N ALA A 144 -13.90 -0.03 3.65
CA ALA A 144 -14.61 -0.16 4.92
C ALA A 144 -15.05 1.22 5.44
N THR A 145 -14.15 2.21 5.47
CA THR A 145 -14.47 3.60 5.85
C THR A 145 -15.59 4.18 4.99
N TYR A 146 -15.52 3.96 3.67
CA TYR A 146 -16.52 4.43 2.71
C TYR A 146 -17.91 3.81 2.93
N ARG A 147 -17.97 2.51 3.25
CA ARG A 147 -19.24 1.81 3.51
C ARG A 147 -19.94 2.31 4.76
N VAL A 148 -19.19 2.59 5.83
CA VAL A 148 -19.75 3.13 7.06
C VAL A 148 -20.38 4.50 6.82
N ARG A 149 -19.66 5.39 6.11
CA ARG A 149 -20.13 6.76 5.79
C ARG A 149 -21.38 6.79 4.89
N ARG A 150 -21.51 5.81 4.00
CA ARG A 150 -22.68 5.63 3.13
C ARG A 150 -23.95 5.22 3.88
N SER A 151 -23.81 4.54 5.01
CA SER A 151 -24.95 4.12 5.83
C SER A 151 -25.47 5.22 6.74
N THR A 152 -24.72 6.31 6.90
CA THR A 152 -25.06 7.43 7.82
C THR A 152 -25.59 8.68 7.11
N ASP A 153 -25.30 8.88 5.82
CA ASP A 153 -25.67 10.12 5.10
C ASP A 153 -26.65 9.84 3.94
N SER A 154 -27.93 10.16 4.15
CA SER A 154 -28.95 10.25 3.10
C SER A 154 -28.95 11.65 2.48
N GLU A 155 -27.94 12.06 1.71
CA GLU A 155 -28.10 13.14 0.72
C GLU A 155 -26.92 13.28 -0.28
N THR A 156 -27.27 13.14 -1.56
CA THR A 156 -26.67 13.59 -2.84
C THR A 156 -25.17 13.33 -3.19
N PHE A 157 -25.01 12.75 -4.39
CA PHE A 157 -23.85 12.02 -4.89
C PHE A 157 -22.73 12.86 -5.56
N ILE A 158 -22.83 14.19 -5.63
CA ILE A 158 -21.97 15.03 -6.50
C ILE A 158 -20.90 15.91 -5.81
N PRO A 159 -20.98 16.29 -4.51
CA PRO A 159 -19.87 17.04 -3.90
C PRO A 159 -18.67 16.17 -3.46
N MET A 160 -18.80 14.85 -3.34
CA MET A 160 -17.83 14.02 -2.58
C MET A 160 -16.44 13.87 -3.24
N LEU A 161 -16.33 13.95 -4.57
CA LEU A 161 -15.04 13.91 -5.27
C LEU A 161 -14.32 15.27 -5.31
N LEU A 162 -15.06 16.38 -5.16
CA LEU A 162 -14.51 17.73 -5.08
C LEU A 162 -14.35 18.22 -3.64
N SER A 163 -14.99 17.58 -2.65
CA SER A 163 -14.88 18.03 -1.27
C SER A 163 -13.70 17.45 -0.51
N GLN A 164 -13.01 16.38 -0.99
CA GLN A 164 -11.78 15.72 -0.45
C GLN A 164 -11.51 15.74 1.06
N ARG A 165 -12.52 16.04 1.87
CA ARG A 165 -12.50 15.96 3.32
C ARG A 165 -13.15 14.64 3.61
N LEU A 166 -12.33 13.59 3.48
CA LEU A 166 -12.44 12.46 4.38
C LEU A 166 -12.62 13.03 5.82
N PRO A 167 -13.23 12.32 6.78
CA PRO A 167 -13.17 12.74 8.18
C PRO A 167 -11.71 12.59 8.65
N VAL A 168 -10.86 13.55 8.27
CA VAL A 168 -9.43 13.67 8.59
C VAL A 168 -9.28 14.36 9.95
N SER A 169 -10.18 14.12 10.90
CA SER A 169 -9.97 14.58 12.28
C SER A 169 -8.98 13.69 13.03
N GLU A 170 -8.63 12.51 12.50
CA GLU A 170 -7.67 11.58 13.10
C GLU A 170 -6.55 11.09 12.15
N VAL A 171 -6.62 11.40 10.86
CA VAL A 171 -5.56 11.04 9.89
C VAL A 171 -4.63 12.22 9.69
N THR A 172 -3.70 12.35 10.61
CA THR A 172 -2.66 13.38 10.60
C THR A 172 -1.88 13.38 9.27
N SER A 173 -1.76 14.58 8.68
CA SER A 173 -0.88 15.13 7.63
C SER A 173 -0.38 14.30 6.42
N GLN A 174 -0.15 12.99 6.48
CA GLN A 174 0.39 12.18 5.38
C GLN A 174 -0.11 10.72 5.39
N CYS A 175 -0.23 10.11 4.20
CA CYS A 175 -0.65 8.71 4.05
C CYS A 175 0.21 7.97 3.04
N CYS A 176 0.60 6.74 3.36
CA CYS A 176 1.24 5.83 2.41
C CYS A 176 0.17 4.97 1.74
N MET A 177 -0.10 5.20 0.46
CA MET A 177 -1.06 4.40 -0.31
C MET A 177 -0.36 3.33 -1.13
N PHE A 178 -0.84 2.09 -1.02
CA PHE A 178 -0.53 1.02 -1.96
C PHE A 178 -1.47 1.17 -3.17
N GLN A 179 -0.90 1.21 -4.37
CA GLN A 179 -1.65 1.37 -5.63
C GLN A 179 -2.02 0.02 -6.25
#